data_AF-A0A511W3R0-F1
#
_entry.id   AF-A0A511W3R0-F1
#
_cell.length_a   1.000
_cell.length_b   1.000
_cell.length_c   1.000
_cell.angle_alpha   90.00
_cell.angle_beta   90.00
_cell.angle_gamma   90.00
#
_symmetry.space_group_name_H-M   'P 1'
#
loop_
_entity.id
_entity.type
_entity.pdbx_description
1 polymer ?
#
loop_
_entity_poly.entity_id
_entity_poly.type
_entity_poly.pdbx_seq_one_letter_code
_entity_poly.pdbx_strand_id
1 'polypeptide(L)' 'MLMSPVQFFRNLPKKQCAVCKQDMVEQADCYTNKCEKCDSIH' A
#
# COMPACT_ATOMS: atom_id res chain seq x y z
N MET A 1 -17.65 -5.62 -17.29
CA MET A 1 -17.68 -4.16 -17.56
C MET A 1 -16.25 -3.67 -17.59
N LEU A 2 -15.84 -2.98 -18.66
CA LEU A 2 -14.55 -2.30 -18.71
C LEU A 2 -14.68 -1.00 -17.90
N MET A 3 -14.07 -0.95 -16.72
CA MET A 3 -13.99 0.28 -15.94
C MET A 3 -13.05 1.27 -16.63
N SER A 4 -13.40 2.56 -16.60
CA SER A 4 -12.48 3.61 -17.01
C SER A 4 -11.20 3.55 -16.17
N PRO A 5 -10.00 3.72 -16.75
CA PRO A 5 -8.76 3.78 -16.00
C PRO A 5 -8.82 4.79 -14.85
N VAL A 6 -9.49 5.94 -15.07
CA VAL A 6 -9.66 6.98 -14.04
C VAL A 6 -10.47 6.46 -12.84
N GLN A 7 -11.53 5.69 -13.10
CA GLN A 7 -12.34 5.07 -12.05
C GLN A 7 -11.53 4.00 -11.32
N PHE A 8 -10.72 3.21 -12.03
CA PHE A 8 -9.83 2.22 -11.43
C PHE A 8 -8.85 2.86 -10.42
N PHE A 9 -8.14 3.91 -10.82
CA PHE A 9 -7.16 4.56 -9.94
C PHE A 9 -7.81 5.29 -8.74
N ARG A 10 -9.04 5.82 -8.90
CA ARG A 10 -9.79 6.42 -7.77
C ARG A 10 -10.25 5.38 -6.75
N ASN A 11 -10.48 4.16 -7.20
CA ASN A 11 -10.94 3.04 -6.38
C ASN A 11 -9.80 2.08 -6.00
N LEU A 12 -8.54 2.50 -6.17
CA LEU A 12 -7.40 1.67 -5.79
C LEU A 12 -7.44 1.44 -4.27
N PRO A 13 -7.37 0.19 -3.80
CA PRO A 13 -7.29 -0.08 -2.37
C PRO A 13 -6.02 0.53 -1.80
N LYS A 14 -6.06 0.87 -0.52
CA LYS A 14 -4.86 1.29 0.21
C LYS A 14 -3.83 0.16 0.18
N LYS A 15 -2.56 0.54 0.10
CA LYS A 15 -1.44 -0.40 0.19
C LYS A 15 -1.45 -1.07 1.56
N GLN A 16 -1.35 -2.39 1.60
CA GLN A 16 -1.32 -3.15 2.86
C GLN A 16 0.07 -3.75 3.09
N CYS A 17 0.49 -3.78 4.35
CA CYS A 17 1.75 -4.39 4.75
C CYS A 17 1.72 -5.90 4.47
N ALA A 18 2.78 -6.42 3.84
CA ALA A 18 2.91 -7.85 3.54
C ALA A 18 2.92 -8.72 4.81
N VAL A 19 3.40 -8.17 5.93
CA VAL A 19 3.57 -8.86 7.23
C VAL A 19 2.31 -8.72 8.09
N CYS A 20 1.96 -7.51 8.52
CA CYS A 20 0.88 -7.30 9.49
C CYS A 20 -0.50 -7.08 8.86
N LYS A 21 -0.59 -7.02 7.52
CA LYS A 21 -1.84 -6.78 6.75
C LYS A 21 -2.58 -5.48 7.09
N GLN A 22 -1.97 -4.58 7.86
CA GLN A 22 -2.52 -3.26 8.13
C GLN A 22 -2.28 -2.31 6.96
N ASP A 23 -3.15 -1.30 6.84
CA ASP A 23 -2.97 -0.20 5.90
C ASP A 23 -1.61 0.48 6.14
N MET A 24 -0.84 0.62 5.07
CA MET A 24 0.43 1.32 5.10
C MET A 24 0.15 2.82 5.11
N VAL A 25 0.75 3.51 6.08
CA VAL A 25 0.87 4.97 6.06
C VAL A 25 1.84 5.34 4.94
N GLU A 26 1.69 6.51 4.33
CA GLU A 26 2.65 7.00 3.35
C GLU A 26 4.06 7.02 3.95
N GLN A 27 4.99 6.40 3.24
CA GLN A 27 6.42 6.36 3.57
C GLN A 27 7.17 7.10 2.47
N ALA A 28 8.28 7.75 2.81
CA ALA A 28 9.12 8.42 1.81
C ALA A 28 9.64 7.42 0.75
N ASP A 29 9.94 6.19 1.17
CA ASP A 29 10.35 5.08 0.33
C ASP A 29 9.16 4.14 0.01
N CYS A 30 8.49 4.40 -1.11
CA CYS A 30 7.33 3.61 -1.54
C CYS A 30 7.66 2.21 -2.12
N TYR A 31 8.94 1.85 -2.24
CA TYR A 31 9.40 0.59 -2.84
C TYR A 31 9.24 -0.63 -1.92
N THR A 32 9.17 -0.42 -0.60
CA THR A 32 9.06 -1.51 0.37
C THR A 32 7.63 -2.01 0.51
N ASN A 33 7.44 -3.32 0.70
CA ASN A 33 6.13 -3.95 0.92
C ASN A 33 5.79 -4.18 2.41
N LYS A 34 6.66 -3.74 3.32
CA LYS A 34 6.48 -3.76 4.78
C LYS A 34 6.22 -2.35 5.29
N CYS A 35 5.33 -2.18 6.28
CA CYS A 35 5.20 -0.89 6.94
C CYS A 35 6.44 -0.59 7.79
N GLU A 36 6.68 0.69 8.10
CA GLU A 36 7.82 1.15 8.91
C GLU A 36 7.99 0.34 10.19
N LYS A 37 6.89 0.07 10.91
CA LYS A 37 6.89 -0.75 12.13
C LYS A 37 7.43 -2.17 11.94
N CYS A 38 7.18 -2.78 10.78
CA CYS A 38 7.65 -4.12 10.44
C CYS A 38 9.03 -4.12 9.75
N ASP A 39 9.44 -2.98 9.21
CA ASP A 39 10.74 -2.78 8.58
C ASP A 39 11.82 -2.43 9.61
N SER A 40 11.48 -1.63 10.62
CA SER A 40 12.36 -1.25 11.74
C SER A 40 12.64 -2.38 12.74
N ILE A 41 12.20 -3.62 12.49
CA ILE A 41 12.60 -4.81 13.27
C ILE A 41 13.89 -5.40 12.70
N HIS A 42 14.88 -4.53 12.49
CA HIS A 42 16.22 -4.88 12.02
C HIS A 42 17.25 -4.64 13.11
#